data_AF-A0A101GUG0-F1
#
_entry.id   AF-A0A101GUG0-F1
#
_cell.length_a   1.000
_cell.length_b   1.000
_cell.length_c   1.000
_cell.angle_alpha   90.00
_cell.angle_beta   90.00
_cell.angle_gamma   90.00
#
_symmetry.space_group_name_H-M   'P 1'
#
loop_
_entity.id
_entity.type
_entity.pdbx_description
1 polymer ?
#
loop_
_entity_poly.entity_id
_entity_poly.type
_entity_poly.pdbx_seq_one_letter_code
_entity_poly.pdbx_strand_id
1 'polypeptide(L)'
;MRKRNKILIFCLTGLLIISSVWFYFFFLEENITSFEEKLITAGQESEVVLIFNSGGWGTTPFESAMDFNPIINEIKELIENQGFRVSIVEYYRTRENIIGKIGSIREIIRGFPNSAKSFAMVVEDFLEDNPGKMVIITGLSNGASFANSAIEKISSNGENVISIEVGTPFWKSKTEGENILEIKNQDDILAFIEERI
;
A
#
# COMPACT_ATOMS: atom_id res chain seq x y z
N MET A 1 36.21 -18.78 6.11
CA MET A 1 35.13 -18.26 6.99
C MET A 1 35.22 -18.87 8.38
N ARG A 2 35.25 -18.06 9.45
CA ARG A 2 35.25 -18.54 10.85
C ARG A 2 33.96 -19.31 11.16
N LYS A 3 34.03 -20.38 11.98
CA LYS A 3 32.87 -21.23 12.37
C LYS A 3 31.66 -20.42 12.86
N ARG A 4 31.91 -19.32 13.58
CA ARG A 4 30.90 -18.34 14.02
C ARG A 4 30.10 -17.71 12.87
N ASN A 5 30.76 -17.40 11.75
CA ASN A 5 30.10 -16.80 10.59
C ASN A 5 29.16 -17.80 9.90
N LYS A 6 29.50 -19.10 9.90
CA LYS A 6 28.62 -20.14 9.34
C LYS A 6 27.34 -20.30 10.16
N ILE A 7 27.45 -20.28 11.50
CA ILE A 7 26.29 -20.35 12.41
C ILE A 7 25.41 -19.11 12.22
N LEU A 8 26.01 -17.92 12.17
CA LEU A 8 25.25 -16.68 11.96
C LEU A 8 24.47 -16.71 10.63
N ILE A 9 25.12 -17.11 9.53
CA ILE A 9 24.46 -17.22 8.23
C ILE A 9 23.31 -18.22 8.30
N PHE A 10 23.54 -19.40 8.91
CA PHE A 10 22.48 -20.40 9.07
C PHE A 10 21.27 -19.84 9.85
N CYS A 11 21.50 -19.11 10.95
CA CYS A 11 20.42 -18.48 11.71
C CYS A 11 19.68 -17.41 10.92
N LEU A 12 20.39 -16.56 10.18
CA LEU A 12 19.79 -15.51 9.35
C LEU A 12 18.96 -16.11 8.20
N THR A 13 19.46 -17.16 7.55
CA THR A 13 18.73 -17.88 6.51
C THR A 13 17.48 -18.54 7.09
N GLY A 14 17.58 -19.18 8.26
CA GLY A 14 16.43 -19.75 8.96
C GLY A 14 15.37 -18.70 9.29
N LEU A 15 15.79 -17.54 9.82
CA LEU A 15 14.88 -16.44 10.12
C LEU A 15 14.19 -15.89 8.87
N LEU A 16 14.91 -15.73 7.76
CA LEU A 16 14.35 -15.29 6.48
C LEU A 16 13.27 -16.27 5.98
N ILE A 17 13.54 -17.57 6.03
CA ILE A 17 12.60 -18.61 5.61
C ILE A 17 11.35 -18.58 6.49
N ILE A 18 11.52 -18.60 7.82
CA ILE A 18 10.40 -18.58 8.77
C ILE A 18 9.55 -17.32 8.56
N SER A 19 10.19 -16.15 8.42
CA SER A 19 9.49 -14.88 8.20
C SER A 19 8.75 -14.84 6.88
N SER A 20 9.33 -15.42 5.82
CA SER A 20 8.68 -15.52 4.50
C SER A 20 7.47 -16.46 4.54
N VAL A 21 7.61 -17.63 5.16
CA VAL A 21 6.50 -18.58 5.32
C VAL A 21 5.38 -17.94 6.15
N TRP A 22 5.73 -17.31 7.27
CA TRP A 22 4.76 -16.59 8.09
C TRP A 22 4.02 -15.50 7.28
N PHE A 23 4.74 -14.73 6.47
CA PHE A 23 4.15 -13.66 5.67
C PHE A 23 3.09 -14.18 4.69
N TYR A 24 3.43 -15.19 3.89
CA TYR A 24 2.55 -15.67 2.82
C TYR A 24 1.42 -16.58 3.31
N PHE A 25 1.63 -17.36 4.37
CA PHE A 25 0.65 -18.35 4.83
C PHE A 25 -0.21 -17.88 6.01
N PHE A 26 0.13 -16.77 6.66
CA PHE A 26 -0.61 -16.29 7.82
C PHE A 26 -0.94 -14.82 7.69
N PHE A 27 0.08 -13.97 7.53
CA PHE A 27 -0.15 -12.52 7.53
C PHE A 27 -1.01 -12.07 6.34
N LEU A 28 -0.70 -12.52 5.12
CA LEU A 28 -1.38 -12.00 3.94
C LEU A 28 -2.89 -12.29 3.96
N GLU A 29 -3.28 -13.53 4.28
CA GLU A 29 -4.70 -13.91 4.36
C GLU A 29 -5.44 -13.14 5.46
N GLU A 30 -4.90 -13.14 6.69
CA GLU A 30 -5.48 -12.41 7.82
C GLU A 30 -5.63 -10.90 7.54
N ASN A 31 -4.61 -10.31 6.92
CA ASN A 31 -4.59 -8.88 6.61
C ASN A 31 -5.61 -8.53 5.52
N ILE A 32 -5.80 -9.40 4.53
CA ILE A 32 -6.76 -9.20 3.45
C ILE A 32 -8.19 -9.31 3.98
N THR A 33 -8.51 -10.31 4.81
CA THR A 33 -9.83 -10.41 5.47
C THR A 33 -10.11 -9.20 6.35
N SER A 34 -9.14 -8.77 7.19
CA SER A 34 -9.32 -7.59 8.03
C SER A 34 -9.50 -6.30 7.22
N PHE A 35 -8.82 -6.19 6.08
CA PHE A 35 -8.97 -5.05 5.18
C PHE A 35 -10.34 -5.02 4.50
N GLU A 36 -10.80 -6.17 4.00
CA GLU A 36 -12.13 -6.32 3.38
C GLU A 36 -13.25 -5.92 4.35
N GLU A 37 -13.22 -6.40 5.59
CA GLU A 37 -14.22 -6.03 6.62
C GLU A 37 -14.26 -4.52 6.87
N LYS A 38 -13.10 -3.86 6.92
CA LYS A 38 -13.01 -2.40 7.09
C LYS A 38 -13.51 -1.66 5.87
N LEU A 39 -13.19 -2.14 4.67
CA LEU A 39 -13.62 -1.55 3.41
C LEU A 39 -15.14 -1.60 3.25
N ILE A 40 -15.75 -2.75 3.53
CA ILE A 40 -17.21 -2.93 3.51
C ILE A 40 -17.87 -1.99 4.52
N THR A 41 -17.36 -1.94 5.75
CA THR A 41 -17.89 -1.06 6.81
C THR A 41 -17.82 0.40 6.37
N ALA A 42 -16.66 0.85 5.87
CA ALA A 42 -16.48 2.21 5.36
C ALA A 42 -17.43 2.53 4.21
N GLY A 43 -17.64 1.59 3.28
CA GLY A 43 -18.56 1.73 2.15
C GLY A 43 -20.03 1.86 2.55
N GLN A 44 -20.45 1.31 3.68
CA GLN A 44 -21.81 1.50 4.21
C GLN A 44 -22.04 2.94 4.69
N GLU A 45 -20.99 3.58 5.18
CA GLU A 45 -21.03 4.92 5.81
C GLU A 45 -20.75 6.06 4.83
N SER A 46 -20.09 5.76 3.70
CA SER A 46 -19.54 6.77 2.78
C SER A 46 -19.73 6.43 1.30
N GLU A 47 -19.82 7.45 0.45
CA GLU A 47 -19.81 7.31 -1.02
C GLU A 47 -18.38 7.14 -1.57
N VAL A 48 -17.39 7.73 -0.89
CA VAL A 48 -15.98 7.67 -1.26
C VAL A 48 -15.17 7.03 -0.14
N VAL A 49 -14.38 6.01 -0.46
CA VAL A 49 -13.45 5.39 0.49
C VAL A 49 -12.01 5.73 0.11
N LEU A 50 -11.33 6.47 0.98
CA LEU A 50 -9.90 6.76 0.90
C LEU A 50 -9.12 5.63 1.58
N ILE A 51 -8.34 4.88 0.80
CA ILE A 51 -7.45 3.86 1.35
C ILE A 51 -6.08 4.46 1.61
N PHE A 52 -5.66 4.44 2.86
CA PHE A 52 -4.40 5.00 3.33
C PHE A 52 -3.28 3.95 3.35
N ASN A 53 -2.22 4.18 2.57
CA ASN A 53 -0.99 3.39 2.60
C ASN A 53 0.20 4.23 3.09
N SER A 54 0.59 4.02 4.35
CA SER A 54 1.76 4.71 4.91
C SER A 54 3.08 4.32 4.24
N GLY A 55 4.08 5.20 4.36
CA GLY A 55 5.44 4.98 3.89
C GLY A 55 6.21 3.88 4.65
N GLY A 56 7.49 3.74 4.34
CA GLY A 56 8.37 2.77 4.99
C GLY A 56 7.85 1.33 4.87
N TRP A 57 7.63 0.68 6.02
CA TRP A 57 7.14 -0.70 6.10
C TRP A 57 5.62 -0.83 5.94
N GLY A 58 4.86 0.28 5.95
CA GLY A 58 3.40 0.25 5.88
C GLY A 58 2.77 -0.25 7.19
N THR A 59 3.38 0.10 8.32
CA THR A 59 2.95 -0.30 9.67
C THR A 59 2.47 0.88 10.51
N THR A 60 2.61 2.11 9.99
CA THR A 60 2.28 3.33 10.71
C THR A 60 0.79 3.61 10.60
N PRO A 61 0.06 3.73 11.73
CA PRO A 61 -1.33 4.17 11.75
C PRO A 61 -1.47 5.59 11.20
N PHE A 62 -2.62 5.88 10.60
CA PHE A 62 -3.02 7.16 10.04
C PHE A 62 -2.77 8.32 11.00
N GLU A 63 -3.26 8.21 12.23
CA GLU A 63 -3.09 9.26 13.25
C GLU A 63 -1.63 9.53 13.63
N SER A 64 -0.74 8.55 13.41
CA SER A 64 0.70 8.68 13.69
C SER A 64 1.53 9.10 12.48
N ALA A 65 0.95 9.11 11.28
CA ALA A 65 1.63 9.43 10.03
C ALA A 65 1.65 10.94 9.76
N MET A 66 2.35 11.71 10.59
CA MET A 66 2.37 13.19 10.54
C MET A 66 2.88 13.78 9.21
N ASP A 67 3.59 12.98 8.41
CA ASP A 67 4.13 13.34 7.11
C ASP A 67 3.11 13.17 5.96
N PHE A 68 2.05 12.38 6.16
CA PHE A 68 1.08 12.07 5.13
C PHE A 68 -0.37 12.34 5.53
N ASN A 69 -0.73 12.12 6.80
CA ASN A 69 -2.08 12.32 7.29
C ASN A 69 -2.64 13.74 7.09
N PRO A 70 -1.86 14.85 7.10
CA PRO A 70 -2.44 16.16 6.84
C PRO A 70 -2.92 16.27 5.40
N ILE A 71 -2.15 15.73 4.45
CA ILE A 71 -2.49 15.72 3.02
C ILE A 71 -3.78 14.93 2.78
N ILE A 72 -3.92 13.77 3.43
CA ILE A 72 -5.13 12.94 3.30
C ILE A 72 -6.35 13.62 3.91
N ASN A 73 -6.20 14.30 5.05
CA ASN A 73 -7.29 15.06 5.66
C ASN A 73 -7.76 16.22 4.77
N GLU A 74 -6.82 16.92 4.11
CA GLU A 74 -7.16 17.97 3.14
C GLU A 74 -7.90 17.37 1.91
N ILE A 75 -7.45 16.22 1.39
CA ILE A 75 -8.15 15.52 0.29
C ILE A 75 -9.58 15.15 0.72
N LYS A 76 -9.72 14.60 1.94
CA LYS A 76 -11.03 14.27 2.51
C LYS A 76 -11.93 15.50 2.60
N GLU A 77 -11.44 16.59 3.17
CA GLU A 77 -12.21 17.83 3.33
C GLU A 77 -12.62 18.41 1.98
N LEU A 78 -11.74 18.40 0.98
CA LEU A 78 -12.05 18.87 -0.38
C LEU A 78 -13.20 18.08 -1.03
N ILE A 79 -13.25 16.76 -0.81
CA ILE A 79 -14.31 15.90 -1.33
C ILE A 79 -15.61 16.10 -0.54
N GLU A 80 -15.53 16.22 0.79
CA GLU A 80 -16.69 16.47 1.65
C GLU A 80 -17.33 17.84 1.37
N ASN A 81 -16.52 18.85 1.06
CA ASN A 81 -17.00 20.17 0.63
C ASN A 81 -17.78 20.14 -0.69
N GLN A 82 -17.67 19.06 -1.47
CA GLN A 82 -18.50 18.82 -2.65
C GLN A 82 -19.80 18.05 -2.34
N GLY A 83 -20.03 17.68 -1.09
CA GLY A 83 -21.27 17.05 -0.62
C GLY A 83 -21.24 15.53 -0.53
N PHE A 84 -20.08 14.89 -0.68
CA PHE A 84 -19.91 13.44 -0.50
C PHE A 84 -19.54 13.10 0.94
N ARG A 85 -19.92 11.93 1.45
CA ARG A 85 -19.34 11.40 2.69
C ARG A 85 -18.11 10.58 2.33
N VAL A 86 -17.08 10.71 3.16
CA VAL A 86 -15.78 10.11 2.92
C VAL A 86 -15.30 9.35 4.15
N SER A 87 -14.94 8.09 3.97
CA SER A 87 -14.32 7.27 5.02
C SER A 87 -12.87 6.97 4.68
N ILE A 88 -12.00 6.94 5.70
CA ILE A 88 -10.59 6.56 5.56
C ILE A 88 -10.41 5.13 6.07
N VAL A 89 -9.76 4.28 5.28
CA VAL A 89 -9.42 2.90 5.63
C VAL A 89 -7.91 2.72 5.56
N GLU A 90 -7.31 2.29 6.66
CA GLU A 90 -5.88 1.98 6.72
C GLU A 90 -5.59 0.61 6.11
N TYR A 91 -4.61 0.53 5.21
CA TYR A 91 -4.04 -0.74 4.76
C TYR A 91 -2.64 -0.94 5.33
N TYR A 92 -2.49 -1.97 6.16
CA TYR A 92 -1.20 -2.35 6.74
C TYR A 92 -0.49 -3.35 5.81
N ARG A 93 0.75 -3.04 5.40
CA ARG A 93 1.51 -3.89 4.46
C ARG A 93 2.30 -5.00 5.16
N THR A 94 2.51 -4.85 6.47
CA THR A 94 3.10 -5.88 7.35
C THR A 94 2.78 -5.57 8.82
N ARG A 95 3.34 -6.35 9.75
CA ARG A 95 3.27 -6.09 11.20
C ARG A 95 4.51 -5.34 11.69
N GLU A 96 4.33 -4.50 12.72
CA GLU A 96 5.41 -3.76 13.39
C GLU A 96 6.23 -4.68 14.32
N ASN A 97 6.87 -5.69 13.73
CA ASN A 97 7.82 -6.56 14.40
C ASN A 97 8.86 -7.09 13.39
N ILE A 98 9.94 -7.68 13.90
CA ILE A 98 11.08 -8.11 13.08
C ILE A 98 10.66 -9.17 12.05
N ILE A 99 9.82 -10.12 12.45
CA ILE A 99 9.34 -11.21 11.57
C ILE A 99 8.50 -10.62 10.42
N GLY A 100 7.64 -9.65 10.73
CA GLY A 100 6.83 -8.92 9.75
C GLY A 100 7.68 -8.20 8.73
N LYS A 101 8.57 -7.33 9.21
CA LYS A 101 9.48 -6.57 8.35
C LYS A 101 10.30 -7.48 7.46
N ILE A 102 10.96 -8.52 8.01
CA ILE A 102 11.74 -9.48 7.22
C ILE A 102 10.88 -10.22 6.21
N GLY A 103 9.70 -10.69 6.62
CA GLY A 103 8.77 -11.41 5.75
C GLY A 103 8.30 -10.59 4.55
N SER A 104 8.15 -9.27 4.74
CA SER A 104 7.70 -8.34 3.69
C SER A 104 8.79 -7.91 2.69
N ILE A 105 10.08 -8.16 2.99
CA ILE A 105 11.20 -7.71 2.13
C ILE A 105 11.04 -8.20 0.69
N ARG A 106 10.61 -9.45 0.51
CA ARG A 106 10.42 -10.03 -0.82
C ARG A 106 9.32 -9.32 -1.61
N GLU A 107 8.24 -8.90 -0.96
CA GLU A 107 7.20 -8.11 -1.61
C GLU A 107 7.76 -6.74 -2.02
N ILE A 108 8.43 -6.02 -1.11
CA ILE A 108 8.99 -4.69 -1.40
C ILE A 108 9.95 -4.74 -2.60
N ILE A 109 10.94 -5.65 -2.58
CA ILE A 109 11.95 -5.78 -3.64
C ILE A 109 11.31 -6.11 -5.00
N ARG A 110 10.20 -6.86 -5.00
CA ARG A 110 9.52 -7.28 -6.23
C ARG A 110 8.37 -6.36 -6.63
N GLY A 111 8.20 -5.21 -5.96
CA GLY A 111 7.11 -4.28 -6.26
C GLY A 111 5.72 -4.82 -5.88
N PHE A 112 5.62 -5.52 -4.76
CA PHE A 112 4.36 -5.98 -4.14
C PHE A 112 3.48 -6.88 -5.05
N PRO A 113 4.02 -7.93 -5.68
CA PRO A 113 3.28 -8.68 -6.69
C PRO A 113 2.08 -9.44 -6.13
N ASN A 114 2.16 -9.99 -4.92
CA ASN A 114 1.11 -10.82 -4.34
C ASN A 114 0.16 -9.98 -3.47
N SER A 115 0.74 -9.17 -2.58
CA SER A 115 -0.03 -8.33 -1.67
C SER A 115 -0.90 -7.30 -2.41
N ALA A 116 -0.36 -6.65 -3.46
CA ALA A 116 -1.15 -5.74 -4.28
C ALA A 116 -2.20 -6.47 -5.14
N LYS A 117 -1.96 -7.73 -5.52
CA LYS A 117 -2.95 -8.54 -6.25
C LYS A 117 -4.15 -8.88 -5.36
N SER A 118 -3.89 -9.40 -4.16
CA SER A 118 -4.97 -9.73 -3.21
C SER A 118 -5.73 -8.48 -2.79
N PHE A 119 -5.04 -7.36 -2.60
CA PHE A 119 -5.66 -6.06 -2.35
C PHE A 119 -6.57 -5.63 -3.52
N ALA A 120 -6.07 -5.71 -4.76
CA ALA A 120 -6.83 -5.33 -5.95
C ALA A 120 -8.11 -6.15 -6.08
N MET A 121 -8.04 -7.47 -5.87
CA MET A 121 -9.22 -8.34 -5.88
C MET A 121 -10.28 -7.89 -4.87
N VAL A 122 -9.89 -7.59 -3.62
CA VAL A 122 -10.85 -7.09 -2.61
C VAL A 122 -11.49 -5.76 -3.03
N VAL A 123 -10.72 -4.86 -3.64
CA VAL A 123 -11.26 -3.58 -4.13
C VAL A 123 -12.21 -3.79 -5.31
N GLU A 124 -11.89 -4.71 -6.23
CA GLU A 124 -12.76 -5.07 -7.34
C GLU A 124 -14.07 -5.68 -6.87
N ASP A 125 -14.00 -6.69 -5.99
CA ASP A 125 -15.16 -7.37 -5.40
C ASP A 125 -16.05 -6.34 -4.66
N PHE A 126 -15.44 -5.44 -3.89
CA PHE A 126 -16.15 -4.36 -3.21
C PHE A 126 -16.91 -3.44 -4.19
N LEU A 127 -16.30 -3.07 -5.31
CA LEU A 127 -16.94 -2.17 -6.29
C LEU A 127 -18.00 -2.87 -7.13
N GLU A 128 -17.84 -4.17 -7.39
CA GLU A 128 -18.86 -5.00 -8.03
C GLU A 128 -20.12 -5.07 -7.15
N ASP A 129 -19.96 -5.28 -5.84
CA ASP A 129 -21.06 -5.36 -4.88
C ASP A 129 -21.68 -3.99 -4.54
N ASN A 130 -20.95 -2.89 -4.75
CA ASN A 130 -21.36 -1.54 -4.36
C ASN A 130 -21.28 -0.55 -5.54
N PRO A 131 -22.16 -0.69 -6.55
CA PRO A 131 -22.14 0.19 -7.72
C PRO A 131 -22.36 1.65 -7.31
N GLY A 132 -21.50 2.54 -7.81
CA GLY A 132 -21.54 3.97 -7.53
C GLY A 132 -20.68 4.42 -6.34
N LYS A 133 -19.98 3.51 -5.66
CA LYS A 133 -18.89 3.87 -4.74
C LYS A 133 -17.64 4.26 -5.51
N MET A 134 -16.85 5.14 -4.94
CA MET A 134 -15.51 5.49 -5.42
C MET A 134 -14.46 5.05 -4.40
N VAL A 135 -13.36 4.48 -4.88
CA VAL A 135 -12.19 4.12 -4.08
C VAL A 135 -11.01 4.99 -4.51
N ILE A 136 -10.38 5.65 -3.55
CA ILE A 136 -9.17 6.44 -3.80
C ILE A 136 -8.03 5.77 -3.02
N ILE A 137 -7.10 5.15 -3.74
CA ILE A 137 -5.91 4.52 -3.18
C ILE A 137 -4.85 5.59 -3.00
N THR A 138 -4.42 5.84 -1.78
CA THR A 138 -3.38 6.84 -1.49
C THR A 138 -2.13 6.16 -0.96
N GLY A 139 -0.95 6.66 -1.33
CA GLY A 139 0.31 6.09 -0.88
C GLY A 139 1.46 7.09 -0.80
N LEU A 140 2.32 6.93 0.21
CA LEU A 140 3.57 7.66 0.36
C LEU A 140 4.78 6.72 0.21
N SER A 141 5.80 7.09 -0.56
CA SER A 141 7.05 6.32 -0.70
C SER A 141 6.79 4.85 -1.08
N ASN A 142 7.22 3.87 -0.29
CA ASN A 142 6.87 2.46 -0.52
C ASN A 142 5.36 2.19 -0.53
N GLY A 143 4.56 3.01 0.16
CA GLY A 143 3.10 3.01 0.07
C GLY A 143 2.61 3.48 -1.29
N ALA A 144 3.28 4.46 -1.91
CA ALA A 144 3.01 4.90 -3.28
C ALA A 144 3.37 3.80 -4.30
N SER A 145 4.50 3.11 -4.13
CA SER A 145 4.83 1.92 -4.94
C SER A 145 3.79 0.81 -4.80
N PHE A 146 3.23 0.62 -3.61
CA PHE A 146 2.16 -0.34 -3.39
C PHE A 146 0.87 0.09 -4.10
N ALA A 147 0.45 1.36 -3.93
CA ALA A 147 -0.72 1.93 -4.59
C ALA A 147 -0.63 1.78 -6.12
N ASN A 148 0.53 2.11 -6.70
CA ASN A 148 0.80 1.92 -8.13
C ASN A 148 0.65 0.45 -8.56
N SER A 149 1.23 -0.47 -7.79
CA SER A 149 1.10 -1.91 -8.06
C SER A 149 -0.32 -2.44 -7.91
N ALA A 150 -1.12 -1.83 -7.04
CA ALA A 150 -2.51 -2.20 -6.81
C ALA A 150 -3.40 -1.72 -7.94
N ILE A 151 -3.32 -0.43 -8.31
CA ILE A 151 -4.11 0.13 -9.40
C ILE A 151 -3.80 -0.54 -10.75
N GLU A 152 -2.54 -0.94 -10.98
CA GLU A 152 -2.15 -1.72 -12.17
C GLU A 152 -2.86 -3.09 -12.25
N LYS A 153 -3.27 -3.65 -11.11
CA LYS A 153 -3.89 -4.98 -11.02
C LYS A 153 -5.41 -4.94 -10.94
N ILE A 154 -5.99 -3.76 -10.73
CA ILE A 154 -7.44 -3.56 -10.80
C ILE A 154 -7.81 -3.52 -12.29
N SER A 155 -8.61 -4.50 -12.71
CA SER A 155 -9.12 -4.66 -14.07
C SER A 155 -9.93 -3.43 -14.49
N SER A 156 -10.02 -3.19 -15.79
CA SER A 156 -10.52 -1.96 -16.46
C SER A 156 -11.99 -1.53 -16.17
N ASN A 157 -12.62 -1.99 -15.10
CA ASN A 157 -13.78 -1.35 -14.47
C ASN A 157 -13.40 -0.08 -13.65
N GLY A 158 -12.13 0.36 -13.78
CA GLY A 158 -11.46 1.35 -12.93
C GLY A 158 -11.87 2.82 -13.07
N GLU A 159 -13.05 3.15 -13.62
CA GLU A 159 -13.54 4.55 -13.60
C GLU A 159 -13.75 5.04 -12.15
N ASN A 160 -14.12 4.12 -11.26
CA ASN A 160 -14.39 4.42 -9.85
C ASN A 160 -13.18 4.18 -8.94
N VAL A 161 -11.98 3.97 -9.51
CA VAL A 161 -10.74 3.82 -8.73
C VAL A 161 -9.70 4.81 -9.18
N ILE A 162 -9.20 5.63 -8.25
CA ILE A 162 -8.13 6.58 -8.49
C ILE A 162 -6.95 6.26 -7.57
N SER A 163 -5.73 6.47 -8.04
CA SER A 163 -4.50 6.36 -7.25
C SER A 163 -3.88 7.75 -7.05
N ILE A 164 -3.52 8.11 -5.81
CA ILE A 164 -2.75 9.31 -5.47
C ILE A 164 -1.43 8.87 -4.83
N GLU A 165 -0.33 9.11 -5.54
CA GLU A 165 0.98 8.53 -5.26
C GLU A 165 2.00 9.62 -4.96
N VAL A 166 2.49 9.69 -3.72
CA VAL A 166 3.43 10.71 -3.28
C VAL A 166 4.82 10.10 -3.08
N GLY A 167 5.82 10.63 -3.79
CA GLY A 167 7.22 10.25 -3.59
C GLY A 167 7.54 8.79 -3.98
N THR A 168 6.93 8.26 -5.04
CA THR A 168 7.18 6.90 -5.54
C THR A 168 8.67 6.67 -5.79
N PRO A 169 9.29 5.66 -5.15
CA PRO A 169 10.71 5.36 -5.30
C PRO A 169 11.16 5.09 -6.74
N PHE A 170 12.37 5.51 -7.08
CA PHE A 170 12.94 5.41 -8.44
C PHE A 170 13.00 3.97 -9.00
N TRP A 171 13.09 2.96 -8.14
CA TRP A 171 13.22 1.55 -8.54
C TRP A 171 11.90 0.91 -8.98
N LYS A 172 10.76 1.59 -8.80
CA LYS A 172 9.45 1.09 -9.23
C LYS A 172 9.20 1.46 -10.69
N SER A 173 8.95 0.46 -11.53
CA SER A 173 8.39 0.67 -12.87
C SER A 173 7.01 1.29 -12.75
N LYS A 174 6.77 2.38 -13.46
CA LYS A 174 5.55 3.18 -13.33
C LYS A 174 4.54 2.73 -14.38
N THR A 175 3.31 2.55 -13.92
CA THR A 175 2.14 2.54 -14.80
C THR A 175 1.57 3.94 -14.82
N GLU A 176 1.46 4.52 -16.01
CA GLU A 176 0.76 5.79 -16.24
C GLU A 176 -0.69 5.49 -16.61
N GLY A 177 -1.61 6.35 -16.16
CA GLY A 177 -3.04 6.21 -16.43
C GLY A 177 -3.80 7.47 -16.07
N GLU A 178 -4.97 7.67 -16.67
CA GLU A 178 -5.81 8.85 -16.43
C GLU A 178 -6.33 8.92 -14.98
N ASN A 179 -6.40 7.77 -14.30
CA ASN A 179 -6.82 7.62 -12.91
C ASN A 179 -5.64 7.57 -11.93
N ILE A 180 -4.43 7.94 -12.35
CA ILE A 180 -3.23 7.94 -11.50
C ILE A 180 -2.68 9.36 -11.41
N LEU A 181 -2.69 9.94 -10.21
CA LEU A 181 -2.03 11.20 -9.90
C LEU A 181 -0.74 10.93 -9.12
N GLU A 182 0.40 11.17 -9.76
CA GLU A 182 1.70 11.04 -9.12
C GLU A 182 2.29 12.41 -8.77
N ILE A 183 2.69 12.57 -7.50
CA ILE A 183 3.29 13.79 -6.96
C ILE A 183 4.73 13.48 -6.59
N LYS A 184 5.67 14.17 -7.23
CA LYS A 184 7.10 14.03 -6.97
C LYS A 184 7.73 15.38 -6.67
N ASN A 185 8.74 15.34 -5.80
CA ASN A 185 9.69 16.44 -5.65
C ASN A 185 11.00 16.05 -6.32
N GLN A 186 11.55 16.94 -7.15
CA GLN A 186 12.85 16.74 -7.82
C GLN A 186 14.02 16.61 -6.84
N ASP A 187 13.87 17.16 -5.63
CA ASP A 187 14.88 17.08 -4.57
C ASP A 187 14.80 15.79 -3.74
N ASP A 188 13.79 14.94 -3.95
CA ASP A 188 13.68 13.66 -3.27
C ASP A 188 14.57 12.61 -3.94
N ILE A 189 15.73 12.36 -3.33
CA ILE A 189 16.73 11.39 -3.83
C ILE A 189 16.20 9.96 -3.89
N LEU A 190 15.16 9.62 -3.13
CA LEU A 190 14.53 8.31 -3.20
C LEU A 190 13.55 8.23 -4.36
N ALA A 191 12.99 9.35 -4.82
CA ALA A 191 12.14 9.44 -5.99
C ALA A 191 12.92 9.72 -7.30
N PHE A 192 14.11 10.33 -7.21
CA PHE A 192 14.98 10.69 -8.32
C PHE A 192 16.42 10.19 -8.11
N ILE A 193 16.81 9.13 -8.85
CA ILE A 193 18.23 8.76 -9.04
C ILE A 193 18.69 8.93 -10.50
N GLU A 194 17.77 9.13 -11.44
CA GLU A 194 18.06 8.97 -12.88
C GLU A 194 18.90 10.07 -13.57
N GLU A 195 19.36 11.12 -12.87
CA GLU A 195 20.17 12.18 -13.51
C GLU A 195 21.49 12.55 -12.80
N ARG A 196 21.97 11.75 -11.84
CA ARG A 196 23.22 12.06 -11.10
C ARG A 196 24.32 11.00 -11.16
N ILE A 197 24.32 10.13 -12.17
CA ILE A 197 25.43 9.20 -12.44
C ILE A 197 25.89 9.34 -13.88
#